data_AF-A0A954R8U8-F1
#
_entry.id   AF-A0A954R8U8-F1
#
_cell.length_a   1.000
_cell.length_b   1.000
_cell.length_c   1.000
_cell.angle_alpha   90.00
_cell.angle_beta   90.00
_cell.angle_gamma   90.00
#
_symmetry.space_group_name_H-M   'P 1'
#
loop_
_entity.id
_entity.type
_entity.pdbx_description
1 polymer ?
#
loop_
_entity_poly.entity_id
_entity_poly.type
_entity_poly.pdbx_seq_one_letter_code
_entity_poly.pdbx_strand_id
1 'polypeptide(L)'
;MSEAAAQVPKDDTSSSDVDKRRIAEKRSHLRITLLIPFAVAGLLIVGVSLVMRLHLRATNPSSSQRSISVDNIVDPFRGVVGRFSDRNAESSAEAQRATLERIRAELKQVDSVLQVADIRRAGEAFDATSDAWRQRLASLAVNDDGQRIVADESTWQRLQALVSLANETVNLEWRFELEQLHDEIISSIWESDATSQSVMSLHDRVHQAQSELKAYDAELTQFIDAVASHPLPAQRVGHIFDFQEHQRELELKAAAEEAERIENQTIDTAVAELNRKQSALLADAQQLEQQLAALQQGAQLPIAISHTAQRPIQSAQAYRPHLPEIRQLLKPFVSSGYAQPAGRDQFVFERVPRPMSYSAIADAGALEDSQAGLVALFRVGGWKSQNQQNDRPLGTFPRMNSAAELSKPDIDSRVRRAQWLLRVFGHNLVADGMLAE
;
A
#
# COMPACT_ATOMS: atom_id res chain seq x y z
N MET A 1 65.09 -28.55 -61.86
CA MET A 1 63.70 -28.71 -61.38
C MET A 1 63.75 -28.46 -59.89
N SER A 2 63.16 -27.35 -59.45
CA SER A 2 63.22 -26.84 -58.07
C SER A 2 61.83 -27.01 -57.48
N GLU A 3 61.72 -27.81 -56.42
CA GLU A 3 60.46 -28.13 -55.74
C GLU A 3 60.48 -27.41 -54.38
N ALA A 4 59.62 -26.39 -54.27
CA ALA A 4 59.49 -25.55 -53.08
C ALA A 4 58.60 -26.26 -52.05
N ALA A 5 59.17 -26.63 -50.91
CA ALA A 5 58.44 -27.19 -49.78
C ALA A 5 57.79 -26.05 -48.97
N ALA A 6 56.45 -26.00 -48.98
CA ALA A 6 55.65 -25.09 -48.15
C ALA A 6 55.59 -25.60 -46.70
N GLN A 7 55.99 -24.76 -45.74
CA GLN A 7 55.79 -24.99 -44.31
C GLN A 7 54.38 -24.58 -43.91
N VAL A 8 53.62 -25.53 -43.36
CA VAL A 8 52.31 -25.31 -42.74
C VAL A 8 52.52 -24.93 -41.27
N PRO A 9 51.97 -23.81 -40.78
CA PRO A 9 52.09 -23.42 -39.38
C PRO A 9 51.15 -24.29 -38.52
N LYS A 10 51.69 -24.91 -37.46
CA LYS A 10 50.91 -25.57 -36.41
C LYS A 10 50.36 -24.52 -35.46
N ASP A 11 49.03 -24.47 -35.37
CA ASP A 11 48.29 -23.55 -34.53
C ASP A 11 48.07 -24.18 -33.15
N ASP A 12 48.91 -23.81 -32.17
CA ASP A 12 48.92 -24.33 -30.79
C ASP A 12 47.91 -23.62 -29.86
N THR A 13 46.91 -22.91 -30.41
CA THR A 13 46.04 -22.03 -29.63
C THR A 13 44.74 -22.67 -29.09
N SER A 14 44.37 -23.90 -29.47
CA SER A 14 43.01 -24.42 -29.16
C SER A 14 42.84 -25.07 -27.77
N SER A 15 43.91 -25.50 -27.11
CA SER A 15 43.80 -26.26 -25.85
C SER A 15 43.48 -25.37 -24.63
N SER A 16 44.05 -24.16 -24.57
CA SER A 16 43.89 -23.23 -23.44
C SER A 16 42.44 -22.73 -23.28
N ASP A 17 41.72 -22.54 -24.38
CA ASP A 17 40.38 -21.92 -24.33
C ASP A 17 39.28 -22.91 -23.95
N VAL A 18 39.47 -24.19 -24.21
CA VAL A 18 38.55 -25.25 -23.79
C VAL A 18 38.57 -25.41 -22.26
N ASP A 19 39.75 -25.36 -21.65
CA ASP A 19 39.89 -25.48 -20.20
C ASP A 19 39.37 -24.24 -19.46
N LYS A 20 39.53 -23.04 -20.01
CA LYS A 20 38.94 -21.81 -19.45
C LYS A 20 37.41 -21.87 -19.48
N ARG A 21 36.79 -22.39 -20.54
CA ARG A 21 35.33 -22.56 -20.62
C ARG A 21 34.81 -23.58 -19.61
N ARG A 22 35.47 -24.73 -19.45
CA ARG A 22 35.08 -25.73 -18.43
C ARG A 22 35.19 -25.22 -17.00
N ILE A 23 36.18 -24.37 -16.71
CA ILE A 23 36.34 -23.75 -15.38
C ILE A 23 35.25 -22.71 -15.12
N ALA A 24 34.84 -21.94 -16.14
CA ALA A 24 33.74 -20.98 -16.03
C ALA A 24 32.38 -21.69 -15.79
N GLU A 25 32.12 -22.79 -16.49
CA GLU A 25 30.89 -23.58 -16.38
C GLU A 25 30.77 -24.29 -15.02
N LYS A 26 31.88 -24.81 -14.48
CA LYS A 26 31.90 -25.35 -13.10
C LYS A 26 31.64 -24.27 -12.05
N ARG A 27 32.09 -23.03 -12.27
CA ARG A 27 31.86 -21.92 -11.34
C ARG A 27 30.42 -21.39 -11.37
N SER A 28 29.72 -21.45 -12.51
CA SER A 28 28.30 -21.06 -12.58
C SER A 28 27.41 -22.09 -11.89
N HIS A 29 27.63 -23.38 -12.13
CA HIS A 29 26.88 -24.45 -11.48
C HIS A 29 27.02 -24.42 -9.96
N LEU A 30 28.24 -24.22 -9.43
CA LEU A 30 28.46 -24.10 -7.98
C LEU A 30 27.74 -22.92 -7.34
N ARG A 31 27.52 -21.82 -8.07
CA ARG A 31 26.81 -20.62 -7.55
C ARG A 31 25.30 -20.82 -7.54
N ILE A 32 24.75 -21.48 -8.55
CA ILE A 32 23.31 -21.78 -8.64
C ILE A 32 22.91 -22.76 -7.54
N THR A 33 23.68 -23.82 -7.34
CA THR A 33 23.38 -24.82 -6.29
C THR A 33 23.47 -24.26 -4.88
N LEU A 34 24.30 -23.23 -4.66
CA LEU A 34 24.46 -22.60 -3.34
C LEU A 34 23.39 -21.54 -3.03
N LEU A 35 22.84 -20.85 -4.04
CA LEU A 35 21.91 -19.72 -3.82
C LEU A 35 20.44 -20.13 -3.66
N ILE A 36 20.02 -21.21 -4.34
CA ILE A 36 18.64 -21.74 -4.26
C ILE A 36 18.19 -22.04 -2.82
N PRO A 37 18.98 -22.76 -1.97
CA PRO A 37 18.52 -23.06 -0.62
C PRO A 37 18.35 -21.81 0.27
N PHE A 38 19.11 -20.73 0.05
CA PHE A 38 18.93 -19.47 0.80
C PHE A 38 17.68 -18.69 0.37
N ALA A 39 17.31 -18.75 -0.91
CA ALA A 39 16.09 -18.13 -1.41
C ALA A 39 14.84 -18.85 -0.86
N VAL A 40 14.87 -20.19 -0.82
CA VAL A 40 13.80 -21.01 -0.24
C VAL A 40 13.68 -20.78 1.28
N ALA A 41 14.81 -20.70 1.99
CA ALA A 41 14.81 -20.38 3.42
C ALA A 41 14.24 -18.97 3.71
N GLY A 42 14.55 -17.98 2.87
CA GLY A 42 13.99 -16.64 2.99
C GLY A 42 12.47 -16.60 2.83
N LEU A 43 11.94 -17.34 1.84
CA LEU A 43 10.50 -17.48 1.62
C LEU A 43 9.78 -18.17 2.79
N LEU A 44 10.37 -19.23 3.35
CA LEU A 44 9.81 -19.93 4.52
C LEU A 44 9.77 -19.02 5.76
N ILE A 45 10.80 -18.21 6.01
CA ILE A 45 10.84 -17.28 7.15
C ILE A 45 9.75 -16.20 7.02
N VAL A 46 9.52 -15.69 5.80
CA VAL A 46 8.45 -14.71 5.54
C VAL A 46 7.08 -15.34 5.73
N GLY A 47 6.85 -16.54 5.19
CA GLY A 47 5.59 -17.29 5.33
C GLY A 47 5.26 -17.60 6.79
N VAL A 48 6.21 -18.15 7.56
CA VAL A 48 6.02 -18.47 8.99
C VAL A 48 5.78 -17.19 9.81
N SER A 49 6.49 -16.10 9.51
CA SER A 49 6.28 -14.82 10.21
C SER A 49 4.89 -14.22 9.95
N LEU A 50 4.34 -14.42 8.75
CA LEU A 50 3.00 -13.98 8.38
C LEU A 50 1.93 -14.81 9.11
N VAL A 51 2.06 -16.15 9.07
CA VAL A 51 1.13 -17.09 9.73
C VAL A 51 1.11 -16.88 11.24
N MET A 52 2.27 -16.72 11.87
CA MET A 52 2.37 -16.51 13.32
C MET A 52 1.73 -15.18 13.75
N ARG A 53 1.82 -14.12 12.93
CA ARG A 53 1.13 -12.83 13.17
C ARG A 53 -0.38 -12.90 12.99
N LEU A 54 -0.85 -13.70 12.03
CA LEU A 54 -2.29 -13.94 11.83
C LEU A 54 -2.88 -14.76 12.99
N HIS A 55 -2.17 -15.79 13.46
CA HIS A 55 -2.59 -16.61 14.60
C HIS A 55 -2.61 -15.82 15.92
N LEU A 56 -1.65 -14.92 16.14
CA LEU A 56 -1.62 -14.01 17.29
C LEU A 56 -2.78 -12.99 17.29
N ARG A 57 -3.35 -12.67 16.13
CA ARG A 57 -4.56 -11.82 16.02
C ARG A 57 -5.85 -12.60 16.32
N ALA A 58 -5.95 -13.84 15.85
CA ALA A 58 -7.12 -14.68 16.09
C ALA A 58 -7.32 -15.02 17.59
N THR A 59 -6.22 -15.06 18.36
CA THR A 59 -6.23 -15.46 19.78
C THR A 59 -6.32 -14.31 20.77
N ASN A 60 -6.23 -13.04 20.34
CA ASN A 60 -6.31 -11.86 21.22
C ASN A 60 -7.17 -10.74 20.61
N PRO A 61 -8.51 -10.82 20.73
CA PRO A 61 -9.43 -9.84 20.13
C PRO A 61 -9.47 -8.46 20.84
N SER A 62 -8.75 -8.26 21.94
CA SER A 62 -8.81 -7.04 22.76
C SER A 62 -7.68 -6.03 22.51
N SER A 63 -6.78 -6.24 21.54
CA SER A 63 -5.77 -5.22 21.21
C SER A 63 -6.28 -4.24 20.15
N SER A 64 -6.46 -2.99 20.57
CA SER A 64 -6.74 -1.80 19.77
C SER A 64 -6.09 -1.78 18.37
N GLN A 65 -6.91 -1.44 17.37
CA GLN A 65 -6.58 -1.18 15.96
C GLN A 65 -5.17 -0.58 15.75
N ARG A 66 -4.22 -1.42 15.34
CA ARG A 66 -3.02 -0.97 14.61
C ARG A 66 -3.30 -1.10 13.13
N SER A 67 -3.39 0.05 12.44
CA SER A 67 -3.44 0.15 10.99
C SER A 67 -2.28 -0.62 10.37
N ILE A 68 -2.58 -1.50 9.42
CA ILE A 68 -1.58 -2.20 8.63
C ILE A 68 -0.88 -1.14 7.76
N SER A 69 0.37 -0.79 8.09
CA SER A 69 1.19 0.01 7.19
C SER A 69 1.54 -0.84 5.98
N VAL A 70 1.22 -0.33 4.78
CA VAL A 70 1.62 -0.90 3.48
C VAL A 70 3.13 -1.14 3.43
N ASP A 71 3.93 -0.36 4.18
CA ASP A 71 5.38 -0.50 4.26
C ASP A 71 5.85 -1.88 4.78
N ASN A 72 5.06 -2.54 5.65
CA ASN A 72 5.43 -3.86 6.19
C ASN A 72 5.21 -5.02 5.20
N ILE A 73 4.49 -4.78 4.09
CA ILE A 73 4.31 -5.73 2.99
C ILE A 73 5.43 -5.54 1.95
N VAL A 74 5.98 -4.33 1.83
CA VAL A 74 6.95 -3.94 0.81
C VAL A 74 8.41 -4.17 1.23
N ASP A 75 8.72 -4.20 2.53
CA ASP A 75 10.09 -4.36 3.06
C ASP A 75 10.89 -5.59 2.57
N PRO A 76 10.29 -6.78 2.36
CA PRO A 76 11.01 -7.93 1.78
C PRO A 76 11.50 -7.66 0.35
N PHE A 77 10.80 -6.83 -0.43
CA PHE A 77 11.10 -6.55 -1.84
C PHE A 77 12.28 -5.58 -2.01
N ARG A 78 12.49 -4.64 -1.08
CA ARG A 78 13.67 -3.74 -1.10
C ARG A 78 15.00 -4.51 -1.01
N GLY A 79 15.01 -5.59 -0.23
CA GLY A 79 16.19 -6.46 -0.07
C GLY A 79 16.47 -7.36 -1.27
N VAL A 80 15.49 -7.55 -2.16
CA VAL A 80 15.61 -8.30 -3.42
C VAL A 80 16.22 -7.36 -4.47
N VAL A 81 15.66 -6.17 -4.67
CA VAL A 81 16.13 -5.18 -5.65
C VAL A 81 17.58 -4.73 -5.37
N GLY A 82 17.95 -4.51 -4.10
CA GLY A 82 19.30 -4.07 -3.73
C GLY A 82 20.42 -5.10 -3.98
N ARG A 83 20.11 -6.39 -4.11
CA ARG A 83 21.11 -7.45 -4.33
C ARG A 83 21.42 -7.73 -5.81
N PHE A 84 20.65 -7.17 -6.73
CA PHE A 84 20.82 -7.39 -8.18
C PHE A 84 21.70 -6.34 -8.88
N SER A 85 21.98 -5.20 -8.25
CA SER A 85 22.78 -4.12 -8.84
C SER A 85 24.27 -4.45 -9.00
N ASP A 86 24.80 -5.47 -8.31
CA ASP A 86 26.25 -5.68 -8.15
C ASP A 86 26.84 -6.89 -8.89
N ARG A 87 26.11 -7.60 -9.76
CA ARG A 87 26.66 -8.83 -10.40
C ARG A 87 26.45 -8.92 -11.92
N ASN A 88 27.54 -8.63 -12.63
CA ASN A 88 27.96 -9.07 -13.97
C ASN A 88 27.14 -8.62 -15.19
N ALA A 89 27.77 -7.75 -15.99
CA ALA A 89 27.21 -7.07 -17.18
C ALA A 89 27.35 -7.82 -18.52
N GLU A 90 27.61 -9.14 -18.56
CA GLU A 90 27.87 -9.86 -19.82
C GLU A 90 26.82 -10.93 -20.22
N SER A 91 25.66 -11.01 -19.54
CA SER A 91 24.50 -11.85 -19.98
C SER A 91 23.18 -11.08 -20.12
N SER A 92 23.27 -9.79 -20.46
CA SER A 92 22.27 -8.75 -20.21
C SER A 92 20.83 -9.07 -20.67
N ALA A 93 20.60 -9.46 -21.93
CA ALA A 93 19.24 -9.47 -22.48
C ALA A 93 18.36 -10.63 -21.99
N GLU A 94 18.88 -11.87 -21.95
CA GLU A 94 18.12 -13.03 -21.45
C GLU A 94 17.94 -12.96 -19.94
N ALA A 95 18.94 -12.48 -19.19
CA ALA A 95 18.82 -12.26 -17.75
C ALA A 95 17.81 -11.15 -17.44
N GLN A 96 17.79 -10.06 -18.21
CA GLN A 96 16.80 -8.99 -18.08
C GLN A 96 15.40 -9.47 -18.43
N ARG A 97 15.20 -10.25 -19.50
CA ARG A 97 13.90 -10.85 -19.83
C ARG A 97 13.41 -11.79 -18.74
N ALA A 98 14.26 -12.68 -18.23
CA ALA A 98 13.93 -13.55 -17.11
C ALA A 98 13.58 -12.75 -15.84
N THR A 99 14.25 -11.61 -15.62
CA THR A 99 13.97 -10.71 -14.49
C THR A 99 12.63 -9.99 -14.68
N LEU A 100 12.32 -9.49 -15.88
CA LEU A 100 11.05 -8.84 -16.17
C LEU A 100 9.87 -9.81 -16.05
N GLU A 101 10.00 -11.04 -16.57
CA GLU A 101 8.97 -12.07 -16.41
C GLU A 101 8.76 -12.44 -14.94
N ARG A 102 9.84 -12.49 -14.15
CA ARG A 102 9.74 -12.68 -12.70
C ARG A 102 9.04 -11.52 -12.01
N ILE A 103 9.40 -10.27 -12.32
CA ILE A 103 8.72 -9.08 -11.77
C ILE A 103 7.24 -9.09 -12.13
N ARG A 104 6.90 -9.46 -13.37
CA ARG A 104 5.52 -9.56 -13.84
C ARG A 104 4.73 -10.62 -13.07
N ALA A 105 5.34 -11.79 -12.82
CA ALA A 105 4.75 -12.84 -12.00
C ALA A 105 4.54 -12.39 -10.55
N GLU A 106 5.54 -11.71 -9.95
CA GLU A 106 5.44 -11.16 -8.60
C GLU A 106 4.35 -10.07 -8.50
N LEU A 107 4.21 -9.20 -9.51
CA LEU A 107 3.13 -8.22 -9.57
C LEU A 107 1.74 -8.86 -9.69
N LYS A 108 1.58 -9.90 -10.52
CA LYS A 108 0.32 -10.67 -10.64
C LYS A 108 -0.05 -11.32 -9.30
N GLN A 109 0.95 -11.80 -8.55
CA GLN A 109 0.75 -12.37 -7.22
C GLN A 109 0.29 -11.30 -6.21
N VAL A 110 0.91 -10.13 -6.21
CA VAL A 110 0.52 -9.02 -5.33
C VAL A 110 -0.91 -8.56 -5.63
N ASP A 111 -1.25 -8.37 -6.91
CA ASP A 111 -2.59 -7.97 -7.34
C ASP A 111 -3.66 -8.93 -6.83
N SER A 112 -3.40 -10.23 -6.95
CA SER A 112 -4.35 -11.24 -6.50
C SER A 112 -4.52 -11.31 -4.99
N VAL A 113 -3.43 -11.11 -4.23
CA VAL A 113 -3.51 -11.00 -2.76
C VAL A 113 -4.34 -9.76 -2.36
N LEU A 114 -4.20 -8.65 -3.10
CA LEU A 114 -5.02 -7.46 -2.88
C LEU A 114 -6.49 -7.73 -3.20
N GLN A 115 -6.81 -8.43 -4.29
CA GLN A 115 -8.17 -8.83 -4.63
C GLN A 115 -8.80 -9.69 -3.53
N VAL A 116 -8.12 -10.74 -3.04
CA VAL A 116 -8.63 -11.56 -1.93
C VAL A 116 -8.85 -10.74 -0.66
N ALA A 117 -7.95 -9.81 -0.35
CA ALA A 117 -8.11 -8.91 0.79
C ALA A 117 -9.33 -7.99 0.62
N ASP A 118 -9.63 -7.57 -0.62
CA ASP A 118 -10.81 -6.77 -0.95
C ASP A 118 -12.11 -7.59 -0.80
N ILE A 119 -12.17 -8.80 -1.37
CA ILE A 119 -13.30 -9.73 -1.21
C ILE A 119 -13.58 -9.97 0.28
N ARG A 120 -12.53 -10.17 1.08
CA ARG A 120 -12.67 -10.36 2.53
C ARG A 120 -13.27 -9.13 3.22
N ARG A 121 -12.83 -7.92 2.87
CA ARG A 121 -13.41 -6.68 3.43
C ARG A 121 -14.87 -6.51 3.00
N ALA A 122 -15.18 -6.80 1.74
CA ALA A 122 -16.55 -6.75 1.24
C ALA A 122 -17.44 -7.76 1.98
N GLY A 123 -16.92 -8.97 2.24
CA GLY A 123 -17.56 -9.98 3.08
C GLY A 123 -17.78 -9.54 4.52
N GLU A 124 -16.79 -8.96 5.19
CA GLU A 124 -16.92 -8.41 6.55
C GLU A 124 -17.97 -7.28 6.60
N ALA A 125 -18.02 -6.44 5.56
CA ALA A 125 -19.04 -5.39 5.44
C ALA A 125 -20.44 -5.95 5.17
N PHE A 126 -20.55 -7.01 4.37
CA PHE A 126 -21.79 -7.75 4.14
C PHE A 126 -22.32 -8.33 5.45
N ASP A 127 -21.46 -8.98 6.23
CA ASP A 127 -21.80 -9.56 7.54
C ASP A 127 -22.34 -8.52 8.51
N ALA A 128 -21.62 -7.39 8.64
CA ALA A 128 -22.04 -6.30 9.51
C ALA A 128 -23.41 -5.72 9.08
N THR A 129 -23.65 -5.60 7.77
CA THR A 129 -24.93 -5.15 7.23
C THR A 129 -26.04 -6.17 7.49
N SER A 130 -25.74 -7.46 7.33
CA SER A 130 -26.69 -8.56 7.57
C SER A 130 -27.09 -8.64 9.04
N ASP A 131 -26.13 -8.51 9.95
CA ASP A 131 -26.38 -8.51 11.39
C ASP A 131 -27.21 -7.29 11.82
N ALA A 132 -26.89 -6.09 11.30
CA ALA A 132 -27.67 -4.89 11.54
C ALA A 132 -29.12 -5.04 11.04
N TRP A 133 -29.28 -5.60 9.84
CA TRP A 133 -30.58 -5.86 9.24
C TRP A 133 -31.40 -6.88 10.05
N ARG A 134 -30.78 -7.98 10.51
CA ARG A 134 -31.42 -8.98 11.40
C ARG A 134 -31.83 -8.37 12.74
N GLN A 135 -30.98 -7.53 13.35
CA GLN A 135 -31.30 -6.85 14.60
C GLN A 135 -32.49 -5.89 14.41
N ARG A 136 -32.51 -5.14 13.31
CA ARG A 136 -33.61 -4.23 12.96
C ARG A 136 -34.91 -5.01 12.76
N LEU A 137 -34.88 -6.14 12.04
CA LEU A 137 -36.04 -7.03 11.92
C LEU A 137 -36.53 -7.58 13.25
N ALA A 138 -35.62 -8.06 14.10
CA ALA A 138 -35.98 -8.58 15.42
C ALA A 138 -36.70 -7.52 16.25
N SER A 139 -36.28 -6.25 16.15
CA SER A 139 -36.93 -5.13 16.83
C SER A 139 -38.33 -4.80 16.30
N LEU A 140 -38.70 -5.24 15.09
CA LEU A 140 -40.04 -5.02 14.50
C LEU A 140 -41.00 -6.16 14.78
N ALA A 141 -40.48 -7.36 15.03
CA ALA A 141 -41.32 -8.52 15.31
C ALA A 141 -42.02 -8.40 16.66
N VAL A 142 -41.40 -7.73 17.64
CA VAL A 142 -41.85 -7.72 19.03
C VAL A 142 -41.47 -6.40 19.72
N ASN A 143 -42.39 -5.77 20.45
CA ASN A 143 -42.09 -4.64 21.34
C ASN A 143 -41.45 -5.12 22.65
N ASP A 144 -41.02 -4.18 23.50
CA ASP A 144 -40.40 -4.45 24.81
C ASP A 144 -41.29 -5.29 25.76
N ASP A 145 -42.60 -5.32 25.51
CA ASP A 145 -43.59 -6.09 26.28
C ASP A 145 -43.91 -7.48 25.68
N GLY A 146 -43.23 -7.89 24.60
CA GLY A 146 -43.46 -9.19 23.97
C GLY A 146 -44.61 -9.23 22.94
N GLN A 147 -45.21 -8.09 22.60
CA GLN A 147 -46.34 -7.97 21.67
C GLN A 147 -45.88 -7.65 20.25
N ARG A 148 -46.59 -8.17 19.24
CA ARG A 148 -46.32 -7.86 17.83
C ARG A 148 -46.56 -6.37 17.56
N ILE A 149 -45.55 -5.68 17.03
CA ILE A 149 -45.65 -4.26 16.63
C ILE A 149 -46.53 -4.12 15.38
N VAL A 150 -46.54 -5.15 14.54
CA VAL A 150 -47.36 -5.21 13.34
C VAL A 150 -48.74 -5.78 13.68
N ALA A 151 -49.73 -4.88 13.85
CA ALA A 151 -51.10 -5.25 14.22
C ALA A 151 -51.95 -5.80 13.04
N ASP A 152 -51.49 -5.61 11.80
CA ASP A 152 -52.21 -5.97 10.58
C ASP A 152 -51.56 -7.17 9.87
N GLU A 153 -52.38 -8.17 9.53
CA GLU A 153 -51.95 -9.43 8.89
C GLU A 153 -51.28 -9.19 7.54
N SER A 154 -51.74 -8.20 6.77
CA SER A 154 -51.15 -7.89 5.45
C SER A 154 -49.75 -7.28 5.57
N THR A 155 -49.53 -6.47 6.61
CA THR A 155 -48.24 -5.88 6.94
C THR A 155 -47.26 -6.95 7.47
N TRP A 156 -47.77 -7.96 8.18
CA TRP A 156 -46.98 -9.12 8.63
C TRP A 156 -46.55 -10.01 7.46
N GLN A 157 -47.44 -10.28 6.51
CA GLN A 157 -47.11 -11.05 5.30
C GLN A 157 -46.06 -10.34 4.43
N ARG A 158 -46.13 -9.01 4.33
CA ARG A 158 -45.09 -8.20 3.65
C ARG A 158 -43.73 -8.31 4.32
N LEU A 159 -43.69 -8.23 5.66
CA LEU A 159 -42.46 -8.43 6.41
C LEU A 159 -41.90 -9.84 6.20
N GLN A 160 -42.73 -10.87 6.21
CA GLN A 160 -42.29 -12.25 5.96
C GLN A 160 -41.74 -12.44 4.54
N ALA A 161 -42.32 -11.82 3.52
CA ALA A 161 -41.81 -11.88 2.15
C ALA A 161 -40.42 -11.22 2.03
N LEU A 162 -40.23 -10.03 2.62
CA LEU A 162 -38.93 -9.36 2.68
C LEU A 162 -37.88 -10.19 3.43
N VAL A 163 -38.29 -10.82 4.53
CA VAL A 163 -37.41 -11.73 5.30
C VAL A 163 -37.00 -12.94 4.48
N SER A 164 -37.93 -13.52 3.71
CA SER A 164 -37.64 -14.69 2.86
C SER A 164 -36.63 -14.35 1.76
N LEU A 165 -36.84 -13.24 1.04
CA LEU A 165 -35.94 -12.79 -0.03
C LEU A 165 -34.53 -12.50 0.48
N ALA A 166 -34.43 -11.75 1.58
CA ALA A 166 -33.12 -11.43 2.14
C ALA A 166 -32.43 -12.65 2.78
N ASN A 167 -33.18 -13.62 3.32
CA ASN A 167 -32.57 -14.87 3.78
C ASN A 167 -31.97 -15.69 2.62
N GLU A 168 -32.54 -15.65 1.42
CA GLU A 168 -31.94 -16.30 0.24
C GLU A 168 -30.59 -15.65 -0.13
N THR A 169 -30.50 -14.32 -0.11
CA THR A 169 -29.26 -13.58 -0.38
C THR A 169 -28.23 -13.72 0.76
N VAL A 170 -28.67 -13.83 2.01
CA VAL A 170 -27.79 -13.95 3.18
C VAL A 170 -27.21 -15.37 3.35
N ASN A 171 -27.84 -16.38 2.75
CA ASN A 171 -27.41 -17.78 2.83
C ASN A 171 -26.43 -18.20 1.73
N LEU A 172 -25.63 -17.24 1.22
CA LEU A 172 -24.64 -17.51 0.21
C LEU A 172 -23.38 -18.17 0.82
N GLU A 173 -22.94 -19.28 0.26
CA GLU A 173 -21.77 -20.08 0.67
C GLU A 173 -20.41 -19.39 0.42
N TRP A 174 -20.40 -18.09 0.08
CA TRP A 174 -19.19 -17.36 -0.32
C TRP A 174 -18.07 -17.41 0.72
N ARG A 175 -18.37 -17.55 2.02
CA ARG A 175 -17.37 -17.68 3.07
C ARG A 175 -16.54 -18.96 2.94
N PHE A 176 -17.21 -20.07 2.63
CA PHE A 176 -16.55 -21.36 2.43
C PHE A 176 -15.70 -21.35 1.15
N GLU A 177 -16.24 -20.78 0.07
CA GLU A 177 -15.48 -20.57 -1.17
C GLU A 177 -14.28 -19.64 -0.98
N LEU A 178 -14.40 -18.61 -0.14
CA LEU A 178 -13.31 -17.67 0.18
C LEU A 178 -12.21 -18.33 1.00
N GLU A 179 -12.55 -19.18 1.97
CA GLU A 179 -11.57 -19.97 2.72
C GLU A 179 -10.85 -20.98 1.81
N GLN A 180 -11.59 -21.68 0.93
CA GLN A 180 -10.99 -22.58 -0.05
C GLN A 180 -10.04 -21.84 -1.00
N LEU A 181 -10.47 -20.70 -1.54
CA LEU A 181 -9.62 -19.87 -2.40
C LEU A 181 -8.42 -19.34 -1.63
N HIS A 182 -8.59 -18.90 -0.38
CA HIS A 182 -7.46 -18.46 0.44
C HIS A 182 -6.41 -19.56 0.62
N ASP A 183 -6.86 -20.78 0.93
CA ASP A 183 -5.99 -21.94 1.09
C ASP A 183 -5.35 -22.37 -0.24
N GLU A 184 -6.07 -22.32 -1.36
CA GLU A 184 -5.55 -22.58 -2.71
C GLU A 184 -4.51 -21.53 -3.15
N ILE A 185 -4.71 -20.27 -2.76
CA ILE A 185 -3.85 -19.12 -3.04
C ILE A 185 -2.57 -19.15 -2.19
N ILE A 186 -2.64 -19.70 -0.98
CA ILE A 186 -1.49 -19.91 -0.11
C ILE A 186 -0.71 -21.17 -0.51
N SER A 187 -1.40 -22.23 -0.93
CA SER A 187 -0.80 -23.54 -1.21
C SER A 187 -0.29 -23.70 -2.64
N SER A 188 -0.86 -23.02 -3.63
CA SER A 188 -0.41 -23.08 -5.02
C SER A 188 0.56 -21.95 -5.35
N ILE A 189 1.65 -22.30 -6.05
CA ILE A 189 2.43 -21.32 -6.82
C ILE A 189 1.54 -20.95 -8.01
N TRP A 190 1.06 -19.71 -8.02
CA TRP A 190 0.05 -19.05 -8.87
C TRP A 190 0.18 -19.15 -10.41
N GLU A 191 0.36 -20.34 -10.97
CA GLU A 191 0.55 -20.50 -12.41
C GLU A 191 -0.76 -20.69 -13.21
N SER A 192 -1.90 -20.87 -12.55
CA SER A 192 -3.17 -21.18 -13.22
C SER A 192 -4.04 -19.93 -13.42
N ASP A 193 -4.37 -19.62 -14.68
CA ASP A 193 -5.36 -18.58 -15.02
C ASP A 193 -6.76 -18.88 -14.46
N ALA A 194 -7.06 -20.15 -14.12
CA ALA A 194 -8.33 -20.55 -13.52
C ALA A 194 -8.50 -19.99 -12.09
N THR A 195 -7.43 -19.86 -11.33
CA THR A 195 -7.47 -19.29 -9.97
C THR A 195 -7.80 -17.79 -10.04
N SER A 196 -7.23 -17.07 -11.01
CA SER A 196 -7.54 -15.66 -11.24
C SER A 196 -9.00 -15.44 -11.63
N GLN A 197 -9.55 -16.28 -12.52
CA GLN A 197 -10.97 -16.20 -12.91
C GLN A 197 -11.90 -16.51 -11.73
N SER A 198 -11.53 -17.46 -10.87
CA SER A 198 -12.31 -17.82 -9.69
C SER A 198 -12.35 -16.69 -8.65
N VAL A 199 -11.21 -16.01 -8.44
CA VAL A 199 -11.12 -14.82 -7.58
C VAL A 199 -11.99 -13.68 -8.10
N MET A 200 -11.92 -13.37 -9.41
CA MET A 200 -12.76 -12.33 -10.01
C MET A 200 -14.25 -12.67 -9.91
N SER A 201 -14.65 -13.91 -10.23
CA SER A 201 -16.05 -14.33 -10.12
C SER A 201 -16.58 -14.30 -8.69
N LEU A 202 -15.74 -14.62 -7.70
CA LEU A 202 -16.13 -14.49 -6.29
C LEU A 202 -16.25 -13.01 -5.88
N HIS A 203 -15.33 -12.15 -6.35
CA HIS A 203 -15.38 -10.71 -6.12
C HIS A 203 -16.71 -10.12 -6.63
N ASP A 204 -17.06 -10.37 -7.88
CA ASP A 204 -18.31 -9.88 -8.48
C ASP A 204 -19.55 -10.34 -7.68
N ARG A 205 -19.59 -11.63 -7.30
CA ARG A 205 -20.72 -12.19 -6.52
C ARG A 205 -20.85 -11.57 -5.14
N VAL A 206 -19.75 -11.36 -4.42
CA VAL A 206 -19.77 -10.73 -3.08
C VAL A 206 -20.23 -9.28 -3.17
N HIS A 207 -19.74 -8.54 -4.17
CA HIS A 207 -20.17 -7.17 -4.41
C HIS A 207 -21.65 -7.07 -4.80
N GLN A 208 -22.13 -7.96 -5.66
CA GLN A 208 -23.55 -8.04 -6.00
C GLN A 208 -24.42 -8.36 -4.77
N ALA A 209 -24.05 -9.35 -3.97
CA ALA A 209 -24.78 -9.69 -2.75
C ALA A 209 -24.82 -8.50 -1.77
N GLN A 210 -23.72 -7.75 -1.66
CA GLN A 210 -23.65 -6.56 -0.82
C GLN A 210 -24.57 -5.43 -1.32
N SER A 211 -24.67 -5.22 -2.63
CA SER A 211 -25.55 -4.18 -3.18
C SER A 211 -27.02 -4.54 -2.98
N GLU A 212 -27.40 -5.80 -3.20
CA GLU A 212 -28.75 -6.33 -2.95
C GLU A 212 -29.15 -6.19 -1.47
N LEU A 213 -28.27 -6.58 -0.54
CA LEU A 213 -28.54 -6.47 0.90
C LEU A 213 -28.73 -5.01 1.35
N LYS A 214 -27.95 -4.07 0.79
CA LYS A 214 -28.14 -2.63 1.06
C LYS A 214 -29.47 -2.13 0.53
N ALA A 215 -29.92 -2.62 -0.63
CA ALA A 215 -31.25 -2.29 -1.15
C ALA A 215 -32.33 -2.79 -0.20
N TYR A 216 -32.25 -4.03 0.28
CA TYR A 216 -33.21 -4.58 1.26
C TYR A 216 -33.22 -3.83 2.60
N ASP A 217 -32.07 -3.36 3.09
CA ASP A 217 -32.02 -2.55 4.31
C ASP A 217 -32.70 -1.18 4.13
N ALA A 218 -32.53 -0.57 2.95
CA ALA A 218 -33.24 0.66 2.61
C ALA A 218 -34.75 0.44 2.52
N GLU A 219 -35.21 -0.67 1.93
CA GLU A 219 -36.64 -1.02 1.88
C GLU A 219 -37.22 -1.22 3.28
N LEU A 220 -36.48 -1.93 4.13
CA LEU A 220 -36.88 -2.16 5.52
C LEU A 220 -37.00 -0.83 6.26
N THR A 221 -36.04 0.08 6.09
CA THR A 221 -36.09 1.41 6.71
C THR A 221 -37.32 2.21 6.27
N GLN A 222 -37.60 2.25 4.95
CA GLN A 222 -38.78 2.92 4.42
C GLN A 222 -40.09 2.31 4.93
N PHE A 223 -40.14 0.98 5.05
CA PHE A 223 -41.28 0.28 5.61
C PHE A 223 -41.52 0.66 7.07
N ILE A 224 -40.46 0.71 7.89
CA ILE A 224 -40.54 1.15 9.29
C ILE A 224 -41.07 2.57 9.38
N ASP A 225 -40.51 3.49 8.58
CA ASP A 225 -40.90 4.89 8.58
C ASP A 225 -42.37 5.05 8.15
N ALA A 226 -42.83 4.29 7.15
CA ALA A 226 -44.22 4.29 6.71
C ALA A 226 -45.18 3.80 7.80
N VAL A 227 -44.83 2.71 8.49
CA VAL A 227 -45.61 2.17 9.63
C VAL A 227 -45.66 3.16 10.79
N ALA A 228 -44.54 3.85 11.08
CA ALA A 228 -44.46 4.86 12.14
C ALA A 228 -45.23 6.15 11.81
N SER A 229 -45.26 6.55 10.54
CA SER A 229 -45.84 7.84 10.10
C SER A 229 -47.36 7.82 10.04
N HIS A 230 -47.98 6.69 9.66
CA HIS A 230 -49.44 6.57 9.52
C HIS A 230 -49.89 5.15 9.90
N PRO A 231 -50.61 4.94 11.02
CA PRO A 231 -51.37 3.70 11.22
C PRO A 231 -52.54 3.69 10.22
N LEU A 232 -52.30 3.18 9.02
CA LEU A 232 -53.24 3.29 7.89
C LEU A 232 -54.45 2.35 8.05
N PRO A 233 -55.69 2.83 7.84
CA PRO A 233 -56.84 1.95 7.59
C PRO A 233 -56.78 1.32 6.19
N ALA A 234 -57.17 0.05 6.11
CA ALA A 234 -56.89 -0.93 5.05
C ALA A 234 -57.34 -0.62 3.59
N GLN A 235 -57.98 0.52 3.29
CA GLN A 235 -58.74 0.69 2.03
C GLN A 235 -58.14 1.60 0.94
N ARG A 236 -56.92 2.13 1.10
CA ARG A 236 -56.27 2.97 0.05
C ARG A 236 -54.88 2.52 -0.37
N VAL A 237 -54.59 1.23 -0.27
CA VAL A 237 -53.22 0.72 -0.46
C VAL A 237 -52.92 0.36 -1.93
N GLY A 238 -53.89 -0.02 -2.77
CA GLY A 238 -53.60 -0.46 -4.15
C GLY A 238 -53.00 0.61 -5.08
N HIS A 239 -53.66 1.77 -5.22
CA HIS A 239 -53.29 2.78 -6.23
C HIS A 239 -52.06 3.64 -5.89
N ILE A 240 -51.66 3.70 -4.61
CA ILE A 240 -50.44 4.40 -4.21
C ILE A 240 -49.21 3.54 -4.53
N PHE A 241 -49.34 2.21 -4.50
CA PHE A 241 -48.25 1.27 -4.78
C PHE A 241 -47.84 1.28 -6.25
N ASP A 242 -48.77 1.22 -7.21
CA ASP A 242 -48.41 1.23 -8.64
C ASP A 242 -47.69 2.52 -9.07
N PHE A 243 -48.07 3.66 -8.49
CA PHE A 243 -47.43 4.96 -8.78
C PHE A 243 -46.07 5.10 -8.10
N GLN A 244 -45.94 4.61 -6.86
CA GLN A 244 -44.66 4.61 -6.15
C GLN A 244 -43.67 3.60 -6.73
N GLU A 245 -44.13 2.44 -7.18
CA GLU A 245 -43.30 1.41 -7.82
C GLU A 245 -42.69 1.93 -9.12
N HIS A 246 -43.46 2.64 -9.95
CA HIS A 246 -42.94 3.24 -11.19
C HIS A 246 -41.98 4.40 -10.93
N GLN A 247 -42.26 5.28 -9.96
CA GLN A 247 -41.31 6.33 -9.56
C GLN A 247 -40.01 5.72 -9.01
N ARG A 248 -40.11 4.63 -8.27
CA ARG A 248 -38.99 3.92 -7.67
C ARG A 248 -38.14 3.18 -8.70
N GLU A 249 -38.75 2.62 -9.74
CA GLU A 249 -38.02 2.04 -10.87
C GLU A 249 -37.19 3.10 -11.60
N LEU A 250 -37.74 4.31 -11.75
CA LEU A 250 -37.03 5.45 -12.36
C LEU A 250 -35.90 5.96 -11.47
N GLU A 251 -36.12 6.10 -10.17
CA GLU A 251 -35.09 6.54 -9.21
C GLU A 251 -33.96 5.51 -9.06
N LEU A 252 -34.29 4.22 -9.01
CA LEU A 252 -33.28 3.15 -8.95
C LEU A 252 -32.45 3.09 -10.24
N LYS A 253 -33.09 3.23 -11.41
CA LYS A 253 -32.37 3.34 -12.69
C LYS A 253 -31.44 4.55 -12.69
N ALA A 254 -31.92 5.72 -12.28
CA ALA A 254 -31.10 6.93 -12.22
C ALA A 254 -29.94 6.82 -11.22
N ALA A 255 -30.17 6.22 -10.04
CA ALA A 255 -29.13 6.02 -9.03
C ALA A 255 -28.09 4.98 -9.46
N ALA A 256 -28.53 3.89 -10.12
CA ALA A 256 -27.62 2.90 -10.69
C ALA A 256 -26.76 3.49 -11.81
N GLU A 257 -27.37 4.26 -12.73
CA GLU A 257 -26.66 4.97 -13.80
C GLU A 257 -25.65 6.00 -13.23
N GLU A 258 -25.99 6.70 -12.14
CA GLU A 258 -25.07 7.63 -11.49
C GLU A 258 -23.91 6.90 -10.80
N ALA A 259 -24.20 5.81 -10.08
CA ALA A 259 -23.19 4.99 -9.42
C ALA A 259 -22.22 4.38 -10.44
N GLU A 260 -22.73 3.81 -11.53
CA GLU A 260 -21.94 3.29 -12.65
C GLU A 260 -21.07 4.39 -13.27
N ARG A 261 -21.60 5.61 -13.41
CA ARG A 261 -20.84 6.75 -13.94
C ARG A 261 -19.69 7.17 -13.02
N ILE A 262 -19.93 7.24 -11.71
CA ILE A 262 -18.90 7.59 -10.72
C ILE A 262 -17.83 6.51 -10.65
N GLU A 263 -18.23 5.23 -10.68
CA GLU A 263 -17.32 4.09 -10.68
C GLU A 263 -16.45 4.10 -11.95
N ASN A 264 -17.06 4.24 -13.13
CA ASN A 264 -16.31 4.33 -14.38
C ASN A 264 -15.35 5.53 -14.40
N GLN A 265 -15.74 6.69 -13.86
CA GLN A 265 -14.83 7.83 -13.71
C GLN A 265 -13.66 7.53 -12.77
N THR A 266 -13.91 6.80 -11.69
CA THR A 266 -12.88 6.41 -10.72
C THR A 266 -11.90 5.41 -11.36
N ILE A 267 -12.43 4.44 -12.11
CA ILE A 267 -11.62 3.48 -12.87
C ILE A 267 -10.78 4.21 -13.93
N ASP A 268 -11.38 5.11 -14.71
CA ASP A 268 -10.68 5.86 -15.76
C ASP A 268 -9.55 6.73 -15.18
N THR A 269 -9.78 7.38 -14.04
CA THR A 269 -8.74 8.18 -13.37
C THR A 269 -7.61 7.31 -12.83
N ALA A 270 -7.92 6.15 -12.24
CA ALA A 270 -6.92 5.19 -11.78
C ALA A 270 -6.11 4.59 -12.95
N VAL A 271 -6.76 4.24 -14.06
CA VAL A 271 -6.11 3.75 -15.29
C VAL A 271 -5.23 4.84 -15.88
N ALA A 272 -5.68 6.09 -15.92
CA ALA A 272 -4.87 7.21 -16.40
C ALA A 272 -3.63 7.44 -15.51
N GLU A 273 -3.76 7.33 -14.18
CA GLU A 273 -2.62 7.44 -13.27
C GLU A 273 -1.63 6.28 -13.43
N LEU A 274 -2.12 5.05 -13.56
CA LEU A 274 -1.29 3.86 -13.83
C LEU A 274 -0.55 4.00 -15.17
N ASN A 275 -1.23 4.43 -16.23
CA ASN A 275 -0.61 4.68 -17.53
C ASN A 275 0.47 5.77 -17.46
N ARG A 276 0.26 6.83 -16.65
CA ARG A 276 1.29 7.85 -16.40
C ARG A 276 2.51 7.27 -15.69
N LYS A 277 2.29 6.47 -14.63
CA LYS A 277 3.37 5.79 -13.90
C LYS A 277 4.13 4.81 -14.79
N GLN A 278 3.43 4.00 -15.57
CA GLN A 278 4.03 3.09 -16.54
C GLN A 278 4.85 3.85 -17.58
N SER A 279 4.32 4.95 -18.12
CA SER A 279 5.03 5.78 -19.10
C SER A 279 6.29 6.41 -18.52
N ALA A 280 6.24 6.88 -17.27
CA ALA A 280 7.41 7.39 -16.55
C ALA A 280 8.48 6.30 -16.36
N LEU A 281 8.07 5.11 -15.94
CA LEU A 281 8.99 3.97 -15.77
C LEU A 281 9.61 3.53 -17.11
N LEU A 282 8.85 3.56 -18.21
CA LEU A 282 9.38 3.27 -19.55
C LEU A 282 10.38 4.33 -20.01
N ALA A 283 10.12 5.61 -19.72
CA ALA A 283 11.04 6.69 -20.02
C ALA A 283 12.35 6.55 -19.21
N ASP A 284 12.25 6.22 -17.92
CA ASP A 284 13.41 5.97 -17.06
C ASP A 284 14.22 4.76 -17.56
N ALA A 285 13.54 3.68 -17.96
CA ALA A 285 14.18 2.51 -18.55
C ALA A 285 14.92 2.84 -19.86
N GLN A 286 14.30 3.59 -20.76
CA GLN A 286 14.94 4.07 -22.00
C GLN A 286 16.15 4.97 -21.71
N GLN A 287 16.05 5.84 -20.71
CA GLN A 287 17.17 6.69 -20.31
C GLN A 287 18.34 5.85 -19.77
N LEU A 288 18.05 4.84 -18.95
CA LEU A 288 19.06 3.91 -18.44
C LEU A 288 19.71 3.08 -19.58
N GLU A 289 18.92 2.63 -20.56
CA GLU A 289 19.45 1.95 -21.74
C GLU A 289 20.39 2.85 -22.55
N GLN A 290 20.04 4.12 -22.74
CA GLN A 290 20.91 5.09 -23.42
C GLN A 290 22.20 5.35 -22.63
N GLN A 291 22.12 5.45 -21.30
CA GLN A 291 23.28 5.61 -20.42
C GLN A 291 24.20 4.38 -20.49
N LEU A 292 23.63 3.16 -20.51
CA LEU A 292 24.39 1.91 -20.68
C LEU A 292 25.04 1.82 -22.06
N ALA A 293 24.35 2.22 -23.13
CA ALA A 293 24.90 2.24 -24.47
C ALA A 293 26.06 3.25 -24.60
N ALA A 294 25.94 4.43 -23.98
CA ALA A 294 27.00 5.43 -23.94
C ALA A 294 28.23 4.92 -23.16
N LEU A 295 28.01 4.24 -22.02
CA LEU A 295 29.06 3.57 -21.25
C LEU A 295 29.81 2.51 -22.06
N GLN A 296 29.09 1.68 -22.80
CA GLN A 296 29.69 0.65 -23.66
C GLN A 296 30.54 1.24 -24.78
N GLN A 297 30.23 2.46 -25.23
CA GLN A 297 31.02 3.19 -26.22
C GLN A 297 32.23 3.94 -25.60
N GLY A 298 32.50 3.75 -24.31
CA GLY A 298 33.62 4.38 -23.62
C GLY A 298 33.39 5.86 -23.28
N ALA A 299 32.16 6.35 -23.37
CA ALA A 299 31.83 7.66 -22.84
C ALA A 299 32.00 7.65 -21.32
N GLN A 300 32.76 8.60 -20.78
CA GLN A 300 32.78 8.82 -19.34
C GLN A 300 31.38 9.28 -18.93
N LEU A 301 30.73 8.53 -18.02
CA LEU A 301 29.55 9.03 -17.35
C LEU A 301 29.92 10.41 -16.77
N PRO A 302 29.16 11.48 -17.05
CA PRO A 302 29.18 12.60 -16.13
C PRO A 302 28.84 12.00 -14.78
N ILE A 303 29.75 12.13 -13.81
CA ILE A 303 29.54 11.75 -12.42
C ILE A 303 28.49 12.72 -11.87
N ALA A 304 27.25 12.57 -12.31
CA ALA A 304 26.09 13.07 -11.65
C ALA A 304 25.83 12.05 -10.54
N ILE A 305 26.50 12.26 -9.41
CA ILE A 305 26.10 11.68 -8.14
C ILE A 305 24.60 11.98 -8.02
N SER A 306 23.82 10.92 -8.15
CA SER A 306 22.46 10.70 -7.69
C SER A 306 21.49 11.88 -7.74
N HIS A 307 20.34 11.64 -8.35
CA HIS A 307 19.09 12.38 -8.20
C HIS A 307 18.69 12.59 -6.72
N THR A 308 19.37 13.47 -6.00
CA THR A 308 18.70 14.47 -5.19
C THR A 308 18.51 15.62 -6.14
N ALA A 309 17.26 15.96 -6.47
CA ALA A 309 16.97 17.19 -7.18
C ALA A 309 17.76 18.30 -6.47
N GLN A 310 18.78 18.84 -7.13
CA GLN A 310 19.58 19.96 -6.61
C GLN A 310 18.62 21.13 -6.47
N ARG A 311 17.94 21.18 -5.33
CA ARG A 311 17.17 22.35 -4.94
C ARG A 311 18.18 23.48 -4.85
N PRO A 312 17.89 24.66 -5.43
CA PRO A 312 18.81 25.77 -5.41
C PRO A 312 19.17 26.08 -3.96
N ILE A 313 20.43 25.88 -3.61
CA ILE A 313 20.97 26.25 -2.31
C ILE A 313 20.76 27.77 -2.19
N GLN A 314 19.87 28.18 -1.27
CA GLN A 314 19.63 29.60 -1.05
C GLN A 314 20.91 30.25 -0.53
N SER A 315 21.17 31.49 -0.97
CA SER A 315 22.37 32.21 -0.59
C SER A 315 22.40 32.46 0.93
N ALA A 316 23.61 32.58 1.50
CA ALA A 316 23.79 32.92 2.91
C ALA A 316 23.09 34.25 3.30
N GLN A 317 22.82 35.13 2.35
CA GLN A 317 22.06 36.37 2.57
C GLN A 317 20.57 36.10 2.82
N ALA A 318 19.95 35.18 2.09
CA ALA A 318 18.55 34.80 2.27
C ALA A 318 18.31 34.03 3.58
N TYR A 319 19.34 33.35 4.08
CA TYR A 319 19.29 32.57 5.32
C TYR A 319 19.29 33.44 6.60
N ARG A 320 20.08 34.53 6.64
CA ARG A 320 20.27 35.36 7.84
C ARG A 320 18.96 35.87 8.48
N PRO A 321 17.97 36.40 7.73
CA PRO A 321 16.71 36.87 8.32
C PRO A 321 15.92 35.78 9.04
N HIS A 322 16.09 34.51 8.67
CA HIS A 322 15.36 33.38 9.26
C HIS A 322 16.04 32.79 10.50
N LEU A 323 17.26 33.20 10.85
CA LEU A 323 18.02 32.66 11.99
C LEU A 323 17.25 32.70 13.33
N PRO A 324 16.55 33.78 13.71
CA PRO A 324 15.78 33.80 14.96
C PRO A 324 14.66 32.76 14.97
N GLU A 325 13.93 32.64 13.85
CA GLU A 325 12.85 31.68 13.67
C GLU A 325 13.38 30.24 13.70
N ILE A 326 14.47 29.96 12.98
CA ILE A 326 15.15 28.67 12.95
C ILE A 326 15.55 28.24 14.38
N ARG A 327 16.17 29.13 15.16
CA ARG A 327 16.61 28.81 16.52
C ARG A 327 15.46 28.46 17.46
N GLN A 328 14.28 29.03 17.23
CA GLN A 328 13.09 28.77 18.05
C GLN A 328 12.31 27.54 17.57
N LEU A 329 12.00 27.48 16.27
CA LEU A 329 11.15 26.45 15.66
C LEU A 329 11.90 25.15 15.39
N LEU A 330 13.17 25.21 14.98
CA LEU A 330 13.98 24.02 14.73
C LEU A 330 14.80 23.59 15.95
N LYS A 331 14.50 24.12 17.14
CA LYS A 331 15.18 23.78 18.39
C LYS A 331 15.35 22.26 18.63
N PRO A 332 14.36 21.38 18.36
CA PRO A 332 14.54 19.94 18.58
C PRO A 332 15.41 19.25 17.52
N PHE A 333 15.86 19.95 16.48
CA PHE A 333 16.79 19.46 15.47
C PHE A 333 18.19 20.03 15.70
N VAL A 334 18.28 21.33 16.02
CA VAL A 334 19.56 22.04 16.09
C VAL A 334 20.24 21.98 17.45
N SER A 335 19.53 21.58 18.50
CA SER A 335 20.12 21.40 19.82
C SER A 335 20.89 20.08 19.88
N SER A 336 21.99 20.04 20.65
CA SER A 336 22.69 18.79 20.93
C SER A 336 21.81 17.82 21.72
N GLY A 337 21.79 16.55 21.29
CA GLY A 337 21.11 15.45 21.97
C GLY A 337 21.69 14.10 21.55
N TYR A 338 21.35 13.06 22.29
CA TYR A 338 21.83 11.69 22.07
C TYR A 338 21.02 10.93 21.03
N ALA A 339 19.73 11.24 20.88
CA ALA A 339 18.87 10.52 19.94
C ALA A 339 19.12 10.95 18.49
N GLN A 340 19.29 10.04 17.55
CA GLN A 340 19.36 10.31 16.12
C GLN A 340 18.30 9.48 15.39
N PRO A 341 17.61 10.03 14.38
CA PRO A 341 16.71 9.22 13.57
C PRO A 341 17.54 8.17 12.82
N ALA A 342 17.08 6.92 12.82
CA ALA A 342 17.63 5.83 12.02
C ALA A 342 16.65 5.35 10.93
N GLY A 343 15.49 5.98 10.87
CA GLY A 343 14.41 5.73 9.94
C GLY A 343 13.16 6.49 10.39
N ARG A 344 12.04 6.24 9.72
CA ARG A 344 10.77 6.97 9.95
C ARG A 344 10.29 6.91 11.41
N ASP A 345 10.48 5.76 12.05
CA ASP A 345 9.89 5.41 13.35
C ASP A 345 10.93 4.96 14.39
N GLN A 346 12.21 5.08 14.09
CA GLN A 346 13.29 4.54 14.91
C GLN A 346 14.30 5.62 15.26
N PHE A 347 14.67 5.65 16.54
CA PHE A 347 15.80 6.40 17.02
C PHE A 347 16.93 5.45 17.42
N VAL A 348 18.16 5.87 17.16
CA VAL A 348 19.37 5.29 17.72
C VAL A 348 19.96 6.30 18.71
N PHE A 349 20.42 5.81 19.85
CA PHE A 349 21.05 6.66 20.86
C PHE A 349 22.57 6.58 20.71
N GLU A 350 23.17 7.73 20.44
CA GLU A 350 24.61 7.86 20.34
C GLU A 350 25.25 8.13 21.70
N ARG A 351 26.56 7.93 21.80
CA ARG A 351 27.32 8.19 23.04
C ARG A 351 27.66 9.66 23.24
N VAL A 352 27.75 10.43 22.16
CA VAL A 352 28.16 11.84 22.18
C VAL A 352 26.96 12.68 21.73
N PRO A 353 26.52 13.66 22.53
CA PRO A 353 25.37 14.47 22.14
C PRO A 353 25.76 15.43 21.01
N ARG A 354 24.99 15.42 19.93
CA ARG A 354 25.19 16.29 18.77
C ARG A 354 23.87 16.78 18.18
N PRO A 355 23.87 17.86 17.39
CA PRO A 355 22.70 18.23 16.60
C PRO A 355 22.23 17.05 15.74
N MET A 356 20.97 17.09 15.33
CA MET A 356 20.43 16.02 14.50
C MET A 356 21.11 16.02 13.14
N SER A 357 21.43 14.84 12.61
CA SER A 357 22.07 14.73 11.29
C SER A 357 21.07 15.06 10.17
N TYR A 358 21.48 15.91 9.23
CA TYR A 358 20.63 16.33 8.12
C TYR A 358 20.31 15.16 7.19
N SER A 359 21.31 14.31 6.89
CA SER A 359 21.10 13.06 6.14
C SER A 359 20.14 12.13 6.88
N ALA A 360 20.28 11.97 8.19
CA ALA A 360 19.38 11.14 8.98
C ALA A 360 17.92 11.66 9.00
N ILE A 361 17.71 12.98 9.00
CA ILE A 361 16.38 13.59 8.87
C ILE A 361 15.80 13.29 7.47
N ALA A 362 16.63 13.37 6.43
CA ALA A 362 16.23 13.06 5.05
C ALA A 362 15.85 11.57 4.90
N ASP A 363 16.68 10.67 5.41
CA ASP A 363 16.48 9.21 5.35
C ASP A 363 15.23 8.75 6.13
N ALA A 364 14.84 9.50 7.16
CA ALA A 364 13.57 9.29 7.86
C ALA A 364 12.33 9.70 7.05
N GLY A 365 12.51 10.25 5.83
CA GLY A 365 11.44 10.76 4.97
C GLY A 365 10.90 12.13 5.40
N ALA A 366 11.49 12.77 6.43
CA ALA A 366 10.95 13.98 7.03
C ALA A 366 11.05 15.22 6.10
N LEU A 367 11.87 15.15 5.04
CA LEU A 367 12.07 16.24 4.07
C LEU A 367 11.25 16.07 2.77
N GLU A 368 10.43 15.02 2.68
CA GLU A 368 9.54 14.78 1.55
C GLU A 368 8.39 15.78 1.50
N ASP A 369 8.01 16.24 0.32
CA ASP A 369 6.91 17.18 0.10
C ASP A 369 5.54 16.49 0.11
N SER A 370 5.28 15.73 1.17
CA SER A 370 4.12 14.86 1.30
C SER A 370 3.55 14.91 2.71
N GLN A 371 2.28 14.51 2.85
CA GLN A 371 1.69 14.37 4.18
C GLN A 371 2.45 13.33 5.02
N ALA A 372 2.99 12.29 4.38
CA ALA A 372 3.84 11.30 5.01
C ALA A 372 5.13 11.92 5.59
N GLY A 373 5.76 12.84 4.84
CA GLY A 373 6.96 13.57 5.28
C GLY A 373 6.70 14.53 6.45
N LEU A 374 5.53 15.18 6.49
CA LEU A 374 5.14 16.01 7.64
C LEU A 374 4.90 15.19 8.90
N VAL A 375 4.25 14.03 8.77
CA VAL A 375 4.08 13.08 9.89
C VAL A 375 5.45 12.61 10.40
N ALA A 376 6.37 12.27 9.49
CA ALA A 376 7.73 11.87 9.85
C ALA A 376 8.47 13.01 10.57
N LEU A 377 8.42 14.24 10.06
CA LEU A 377 9.07 15.39 10.71
C LEU A 377 8.49 15.68 12.09
N PHE A 378 7.15 15.65 12.22
CA PHE A 378 6.47 15.89 13.49
C PHE A 378 6.82 14.82 14.53
N ARG A 379 7.00 13.57 14.08
CA ARG A 379 7.49 12.47 14.90
C ARG A 379 8.94 12.66 15.32
N VAL A 380 9.82 12.98 14.40
CA VAL A 380 11.24 13.19 14.68
C VAL A 380 11.46 14.35 15.66
N GLY A 381 10.82 15.50 15.44
CA GLY A 381 11.00 16.69 16.26
C GLY A 381 10.14 16.75 17.53
N GLY A 382 8.92 16.20 17.48
CA GLY A 382 7.88 16.43 18.46
C GLY A 382 7.65 15.28 19.45
N TRP A 383 8.19 14.08 19.20
CA TRP A 383 7.88 12.90 20.01
C TRP A 383 8.61 12.92 21.36
N LYS A 384 7.81 12.98 22.44
CA LYS A 384 8.26 13.05 23.83
C LYS A 384 7.73 11.92 24.72
N SER A 385 7.33 10.79 24.13
CA SER A 385 6.80 9.67 24.93
C SER A 385 7.91 9.02 25.77
N GLN A 386 7.57 8.46 26.93
CA GLN A 386 8.52 7.89 27.88
C GLN A 386 9.48 6.85 27.25
N ASN A 387 9.05 6.15 26.21
CA ASN A 387 9.76 5.01 25.64
C ASN A 387 10.52 5.33 24.34
N GLN A 388 10.34 6.54 23.77
CA GLN A 388 10.87 6.92 22.45
C GLN A 388 11.20 8.41 22.41
N GLN A 389 12.15 8.82 23.26
CA GLN A 389 12.42 10.23 23.52
C GLN A 389 13.41 10.81 22.49
N ASN A 390 12.95 11.76 21.68
CA ASN A 390 13.85 12.85 21.29
C ASN A 390 14.17 13.61 22.59
N ASP A 391 15.43 13.65 22.99
CA ASP A 391 15.90 14.24 24.25
C ASP A 391 16.08 15.77 24.17
N ARG A 392 15.90 16.37 22.98
CA ARG A 392 16.19 17.80 22.73
C ARG A 392 15.04 18.73 23.12
N PRO A 393 15.29 19.96 23.59
CA PRO A 393 14.22 20.90 23.89
C PRO A 393 13.37 21.25 22.65
N LEU A 394 12.04 21.36 22.82
CA LEU A 394 11.09 21.61 21.71
C LEU A 394 11.13 23.06 21.18
N GLY A 395 11.45 24.04 22.03
CA GLY A 395 11.32 25.44 21.63
C GLY A 395 9.86 25.78 21.27
N THR A 396 9.63 26.33 20.08
CA THR A 396 8.28 26.60 19.55
C THR A 396 7.73 25.49 18.66
N PHE A 397 8.52 24.42 18.42
CA PHE A 397 8.06 23.24 17.69
C PHE A 397 6.93 22.54 18.46
N PRO A 398 5.84 22.12 17.79
CA PRO A 398 4.73 21.48 18.46
C PRO A 398 5.14 20.15 19.09
N ARG A 399 4.63 19.87 20.30
CA ARG A 399 4.74 18.56 20.93
C ARG A 399 3.81 17.59 20.23
N MET A 400 4.29 16.40 19.92
CA MET A 400 3.47 15.31 19.36
C MET A 400 2.95 14.43 20.48
N ASN A 401 1.62 14.43 20.66
CA ASN A 401 0.91 13.41 21.43
C ASN A 401 0.34 12.33 20.50
N SER A 402 -0.09 12.72 19.30
CA SER A 402 -0.63 11.83 18.26
C SER A 402 -0.35 12.39 16.87
N ALA A 403 -0.17 11.52 15.87
CA ALA A 403 -0.06 11.95 14.48
C ALA A 403 -1.33 12.67 13.97
N ALA A 404 -2.49 12.36 14.55
CA ALA A 404 -3.75 13.00 14.19
C ALA A 404 -3.79 14.50 14.54
N GLU A 405 -2.90 14.98 15.43
CA GLU A 405 -2.82 16.40 15.78
C GLU A 405 -2.38 17.28 14.60
N LEU A 406 -1.80 16.70 13.54
CA LEU A 406 -1.52 17.40 12.28
C LEU A 406 -2.79 17.84 11.54
N SER A 407 -3.98 17.38 11.93
CA SER A 407 -5.24 17.94 11.42
C SER A 407 -5.52 19.35 11.97
N LYS A 408 -4.84 19.77 13.06
CA LYS A 408 -5.01 21.09 13.66
C LYS A 408 -4.21 22.13 12.84
N PRO A 409 -4.84 23.21 12.32
CA PRO A 409 -4.18 24.17 11.43
C PRO A 409 -2.91 24.83 12.01
N ASP A 410 -2.90 25.14 13.31
CA ASP A 410 -1.73 25.73 13.98
C ASP A 410 -0.54 24.77 14.09
N ILE A 411 -0.79 23.46 14.19
CA ILE A 411 0.27 22.45 14.24
C ILE A 411 0.79 22.19 12.84
N ASP A 412 -0.12 21.96 11.87
CA ASP A 412 0.23 21.73 10.47
C ASP A 412 1.09 22.87 9.91
N SER A 413 0.67 24.13 10.10
CA SER A 413 1.41 25.30 9.62
C SER A 413 2.81 25.40 10.21
N ARG A 414 2.99 25.13 11.52
CA ARG A 414 4.31 25.13 12.17
C ARG A 414 5.20 23.99 11.69
N VAL A 415 4.65 22.79 11.50
CA VAL A 415 5.42 21.64 10.99
C VAL A 415 5.80 21.85 9.53
N ARG A 416 4.90 22.36 8.68
CA ARG A 416 5.23 22.75 7.29
C ARG A 416 6.30 23.82 7.25
N ARG A 417 6.20 24.83 8.13
CA ARG A 417 7.20 25.90 8.22
C ARG A 417 8.57 25.35 8.60
N ALA A 418 8.62 24.45 9.57
CA ALA A 418 9.84 23.76 9.96
C ALA A 418 10.42 22.92 8.81
N GLN A 419 9.57 22.16 8.11
CA GLN A 419 9.98 21.34 6.96
C GLN A 419 10.56 22.20 5.85
N TRP A 420 9.91 23.33 5.54
CA TRP A 420 10.39 24.29 4.56
C TRP A 420 11.77 24.84 4.94
N LEU A 421 11.96 25.26 6.20
CA LEU A 421 13.26 25.77 6.67
C LEU A 421 14.37 24.72 6.53
N LEU A 422 14.10 23.47 6.90
CA LEU A 422 15.07 22.37 6.76
C LEU A 422 15.38 22.05 5.30
N ARG A 423 14.36 22.02 4.43
CA ARG A 423 14.53 21.73 3.00
C ARG A 423 15.28 22.83 2.26
N VAL A 424 15.08 24.08 2.66
CA VAL A 424 15.63 25.26 1.97
C VAL A 424 17.01 25.65 2.50
N PHE A 425 17.21 25.57 3.82
CA PHE A 425 18.44 26.01 4.48
C PHE A 425 19.24 24.86 5.11
N GLY A 426 18.87 23.60 4.90
CA GLY A 426 19.53 22.44 5.49
C GLY A 426 21.04 22.43 5.33
N HIS A 427 21.54 22.69 4.11
CA HIS A 427 22.98 22.77 3.86
C HIS A 427 23.66 23.95 4.59
N ASN A 428 23.01 25.12 4.65
CA ASN A 428 23.51 26.26 5.42
C ASN A 428 23.56 25.93 6.93
N LEU A 429 22.57 25.20 7.44
CA LEU A 429 22.53 24.76 8.83
C LEU A 429 23.65 23.77 9.17
N VAL A 430 23.98 22.86 8.24
CA VAL A 430 25.15 21.98 8.39
C VAL A 430 26.44 22.80 8.37
N ALA A 431 26.58 23.73 7.42
CA ALA A 431 27.76 24.59 7.32
C ALA A 431 27.99 25.45 8.57
N ASP A 432 26.93 25.91 9.23
CA ASP A 432 26.96 26.67 10.48
C ASP A 432 27.11 25.79 11.75
N GLY A 433 27.18 24.46 11.60
CA GLY A 433 27.22 23.51 12.71
C GLY A 433 25.94 23.44 13.54
N MET A 434 24.82 23.94 13.00
CA MET A 434 23.50 23.84 13.61
C MET A 434 22.83 22.49 13.33
N LEU A 435 23.22 21.79 12.27
CA LEU A 435 22.89 20.38 12.04
C LEU A 435 24.18 19.59 11.88
N ALA A 436 24.13 18.30 12.22
CA ALA A 436 25.22 17.40 11.86
C ALA A 436 25.09 17.00 10.38
N GLU A 437 26.20 16.60 9.77
CA GLU A 437 26.21 16.06 8.41
C GLU A 437 25.46 14.72 8.32
#